data_AF-A0A645J011-F1
#
_entry.id   AF-A0A645J011-F1
#
_cell.length_a   1.000
_cell.length_b   1.000
_cell.length_c   1.000
_cell.angle_alpha   90.00
_cell.angle_beta   90.00
_cell.angle_gamma   90.00
#
_symmetry.space_group_name_H-M   'P 1'
#
loop_
_entity.id
_entity.type
_entity.pdbx_description
1 polymer ?
#
loop_
_entity_poly.entity_id
_entity_poly.type
_entity_poly.pdbx_seq_one_letter_code
_entity_poly.pdbx_strand_id
1 'polypeptide(L)' 'MRRGWTIGEVVKTGNTYTIEVINPTEYAPYVEFGHRTHNHMGWVEGKFMLTISEQELQKDAPKILMNKLKTFMGGVFK' A
#
# COMPACT_ATOMS: atom_id res chain seq x y z
N MET A 1 -11.08 -2.43 8.42
CA MET A 1 -10.09 -1.99 7.40
C MET A 1 -8.72 -2.67 7.49
N ARG A 2 -8.19 -3.06 8.66
CA ARG A 2 -6.86 -3.73 8.75
C ARG A 2 -6.77 -5.17 8.20
N ARG A 3 -7.89 -5.84 7.92
CA ARG A 3 -7.94 -7.26 7.49
C ARG A 3 -8.16 -7.46 5.99
N GLY A 4 -8.20 -6.36 5.21
CA GLY A 4 -8.48 -6.40 3.77
C GLY A 4 -7.24 -6.22 2.91
N TRP A 5 -6.02 -6.33 3.45
CA TRP A 5 -4.80 -6.19 2.66
C TRP A 5 -4.15 -7.56 2.51
N THR A 6 -3.96 -7.97 1.26
CA THR A 6 -3.28 -9.22 0.89
C THR A 6 -1.96 -8.86 0.22
N ILE A 7 -0.88 -9.51 0.64
CA ILE A 7 0.42 -9.38 -0.01
C ILE A 7 0.53 -10.55 -0.99
N GLY A 8 0.73 -10.24 -2.27
CA GLY A 8 0.96 -11.22 -3.33
C GLY A 8 2.36 -11.82 -3.28
N GLU A 9 2.72 -12.57 -4.31
CA GLU A 9 4.02 -13.23 -4.37
C GLU A 9 5.16 -12.22 -4.50
N VAL A 10 6.27 -12.48 -3.82
CA VAL A 10 7.49 -11.69 -3.97
C VAL A 10 8.28 -12.26 -5.15
N VAL A 11 8.28 -11.55 -6.26
CA VAL A 11 9.00 -11.97 -7.47
C VAL A 11 10.37 -11.29 -7.49
N LYS A 12 11.44 -12.08 -7.63
CA LYS A 12 12.80 -11.56 -7.82
C LYS A 12 13.23 -11.76 -9.27
N THR A 13 13.52 -10.66 -9.95
CA THR A 13 14.07 -10.67 -11.32
C THR A 13 15.41 -9.94 -11.32
N GLY A 14 16.51 -10.70 -11.37
CA GLY A 14 17.86 -10.16 -11.27
C GLY A 14 18.11 -9.45 -9.94
N ASN A 15 18.26 -8.12 -9.99
CA ASN A 15 18.47 -7.25 -8.83
C ASN A 15 17.20 -6.54 -8.35
N THR A 16 16.05 -6.78 -8.99
CA THR A 16 14.78 -6.13 -8.66
C THR A 16 13.87 -7.10 -7.90
N TYR A 17 13.28 -6.64 -6.81
CA TYR A 17 12.21 -7.33 -6.09
C TYR A 17 10.89 -6.61 -6.34
N THR A 18 9.89 -7.35 -6.79
CA THR A 18 8.53 -6.86 -6.99
C THR A 18 7.62 -7.52 -5.96
N ILE A 19 6.78 -6.70 -5.31
CA ILE A 19 5.75 -7.15 -4.39
C ILE A 19 4.42 -6.58 -4.84
N GLU A 20 3.39 -7.42 -4.86
CA GLU A 20 2.02 -6.97 -5.11
C GLU A 20 1.30 -6.79 -3.78
N VAL A 21 0.58 -5.67 -3.64
CA VAL A 21 -0.23 -5.38 -2.45
C VAL A 21 -1.65 -5.12 -2.92
N ILE A 22 -2.57 -6.01 -2.54
CA ILE A 22 -3.94 -6.05 -3.05
C ILE A 22 -4.91 -5.75 -1.91
N ASN A 23 -5.86 -4.85 -2.15
CA ASN A 23 -7.00 -4.65 -1.27
C ASN A 23 -8.30 -5.05 -1.99
N PRO A 24 -8.77 -6.32 -1.87
CA PRO A 24 -9.91 -6.84 -2.61
C PRO A 24 -11.27 -6.33 -2.09
N THR A 25 -11.32 -5.18 -1.41
CA THR A 25 -12.58 -4.62 -0.90
C THR A 25 -13.34 -3.95 -2.06
N GLU A 26 -14.50 -4.49 -2.43
CA GLU A 26 -15.35 -4.01 -3.54
C GLU A 26 -15.69 -2.52 -3.48
N TYR A 27 -15.73 -1.92 -2.28
CA TYR A 27 -16.03 -0.50 -2.09
C TYR A 27 -14.82 0.44 -2.28
N ALA A 28 -13.65 -0.08 -2.61
CA ALA A 28 -12.43 0.72 -2.76
C ALA A 28 -12.59 1.94 -3.69
N PRO A 29 -13.29 1.85 -4.85
CA PRO A 29 -13.47 3.01 -5.72
C PRO A 29 -14.31 4.13 -5.07
N TYR A 30 -15.33 3.77 -4.28
CA TYR A 30 -16.22 4.75 -3.64
C TYR A 30 -15.56 5.50 -2.49
N VAL A 31 -14.57 4.88 -1.85
CA VAL A 31 -13.74 5.52 -0.82
C VAL A 31 -12.61 6.31 -1.46
N GLU A 32 -12.08 5.87 -2.61
CA GLU A 32 -10.99 6.54 -3.30
C GLU A 32 -11.45 7.85 -3.95
N PHE A 33 -12.48 7.78 -4.79
CA PHE A 33 -12.92 8.90 -5.62
C PHE A 33 -14.19 9.60 -5.12
N GLY A 34 -14.85 9.01 -4.12
CA GLY A 34 -16.13 9.49 -3.64
C GLY A 34 -17.31 8.90 -4.41
N HIS A 35 -18.52 9.18 -3.95
CA HIS A 35 -19.75 8.62 -4.55
C HIS A 35 -20.98 9.48 -4.28
N ARG A 36 -22.01 9.34 -5.13
CA ARG A 36 -23.31 9.93 -4.86
C ARG A 36 -23.99 9.23 -3.69
N THR A 37 -24.64 9.99 -2.83
CA THR A 37 -25.46 9.43 -1.74
C THR A 37 -26.63 8.63 -2.31
N HIS A 38 -27.10 7.64 -1.57
CA HIS A 38 -28.17 6.73 -2.03
C HIS A 38 -29.46 7.46 -2.45
N ASN A 39 -29.76 8.59 -1.81
CA ASN A 39 -30.90 9.46 -2.14
C ASN A 39 -30.66 10.39 -3.34
N HIS A 40 -29.49 10.30 -4.00
CA HIS A 40 -29.08 11.12 -5.15
C HIS A 40 -29.02 12.64 -4.88
N MET A 41 -29.13 13.07 -3.63
CA MET A 41 -29.17 14.49 -3.23
C MET A 41 -27.81 15.06 -2.83
N GLY A 42 -26.77 14.22 -2.73
CA GLY A 42 -25.46 14.64 -2.24
C GLY A 42 -24.30 13.86 -2.85
N TRP A 43 -23.10 14.40 -2.66
CA TRP A 43 -21.83 13.79 -3.03
C TRP A 43 -20.99 13.59 -1.77
N VAL A 44 -20.46 12.38 -1.59
CA VAL A 44 -19.48 12.06 -0.56
C VAL A 44 -18.11 12.15 -1.20
N GLU A 45 -17.24 12.99 -0.65
CA GLU A 45 -15.88 13.17 -1.15
C GLU A 45 -15.03 11.90 -0.96
N GLY A 46 -14.18 11.64 -1.95
CA GLY A 46 -13.16 10.61 -1.88
C GLY A 46 -12.08 10.94 -0.86
N LYS A 47 -11.48 9.91 -0.28
CA LYS A 47 -10.38 10.00 0.68
C LYS A 47 -9.04 9.61 0.10
N PHE A 48 -8.98 9.18 -1.17
CA PHE A 48 -7.75 8.84 -1.88
C PHE A 48 -6.80 7.90 -1.09
N MET A 49 -7.37 6.96 -0.34
CA MET A 49 -6.64 6.12 0.60
C MET A 49 -5.54 5.30 -0.10
N LEU A 50 -5.80 4.79 -1.31
CA LEU A 50 -4.83 4.03 -2.07
C LEU A 50 -3.73 4.94 -2.60
N THR A 51 -4.10 6.06 -3.24
CA THR A 51 -3.16 7.05 -3.77
C THR A 51 -2.23 7.60 -2.67
N ILE A 52 -2.77 7.95 -1.51
CA ILE A 52 -1.99 8.46 -0.37
C ILE A 52 -1.06 7.37 0.17
N SER A 53 -1.56 6.13 0.33
CA SER A 53 -0.75 5.01 0.82
C SER A 53 0.42 4.70 -0.11
N GLU A 54 0.22 4.77 -1.44
CA GLU A 54 1.29 4.61 -2.42
C GLU A 54 2.37 5.68 -2.26
N GLN A 55 1.99 6.95 -2.15
CA GLN A 55 2.92 8.06 -1.97
C GLN A 55 3.72 7.94 -0.68
N GLU A 56 3.06 7.59 0.43
CA GLU A 56 3.71 7.34 1.71
C GLU A 56 4.70 6.17 1.62
N LEU A 57 4.29 5.06 1.00
CA LEU A 57 5.16 3.91 0.78
C LEU A 57 6.37 4.24 -0.08
N GLN A 58 6.20 4.98 -1.18
CA GLN A 58 7.31 5.41 -2.03
C GLN A 58 8.29 6.31 -1.27
N LYS A 59 7.78 7.23 -0.45
CA LYS A 59 8.58 8.12 0.39
C LYS A 59 9.37 7.35 1.46
N ASP A 60 8.74 6.35 2.08
CA ASP A 60 9.34 5.58 3.17
C ASP A 60 10.17 4.38 2.69
N ALA A 61 9.98 3.91 1.45
CA ALA A 61 10.63 2.72 0.90
C ALA A 61 12.17 2.74 1.06
N PRO A 62 12.90 3.84 0.74
CA PRO A 62 14.34 3.88 0.93
C PRO A 62 14.75 3.69 2.40
N LYS A 63 14.00 4.31 3.32
CA LYS A 63 14.26 4.23 4.77
C LYS A 63 13.99 2.82 5.30
N ILE A 64 12.90 2.19 4.86
CA ILE A 64 12.56 0.81 5.23
C ILE A 64 13.65 -0.15 4.74
N LEU A 65 14.11 0.00 3.50
CA LEU A 65 15.20 -0.79 2.93
C LEU A 65 16.50 -0.61 3.71
N MET A 66 16.90 0.63 4.00
CA MET A 66 18.11 0.93 4.78
C MET A 66 18.06 0.33 6.18
N ASN A 67 16.91 0.41 6.86
CA ASN A 67 16.74 -0.19 8.17
C ASN A 67 16.85 -1.72 8.12
N LYS A 68 16.19 -2.37 7.14
CA LYS A 68 16.28 -3.82 6.95
C LYS A 68 17.71 -4.26 6.61
N LEU A 69 18.42 -3.52 5.76
CA LEU A 69 19.82 -3.78 5.42
C LEU A 69 20.72 -3.67 6.65
N LYS A 70 20.55 -2.61 7.46
CA LYS A 70 21.31 -2.41 8.71
C LYS A 70 21.08 -3.56 9.69
N THR A 71 19.82 -4.00 9.87
CA THR A 71 19.49 -5.16 10.71
C THR A 71 20.12 -6.45 10.17
N PHE A 72 20.05 -6.68 8.86
CA PHE A 72 20.65 -7.86 8.23
C PHE A 72 22.17 -7.90 8.45
N MET A 73 22.87 -6.81 8.13
CA MET A 73 24.33 -6.72 8.32
C MET A 73 24.72 -6.82 9.80
N GLY A 74 24.00 -6.15 10.70
CA GLY A 74 24.26 -6.22 12.15
C GLY A 74 24.03 -7.62 12.76
N GLY A 75 23.18 -8.44 12.13
CA GLY A 75 22.99 -9.85 12.51
C GLY A 75 24.06 -10.80 11.96
N VAL A 76 24.74 -10.42 10.87
CA VAL A 76 25.82 -11.22 10.24
C VAL A 76 27.16 -11.10 10.98
N PHE A 77 27.38 -9.99 11.70
CA PHE A 77 28.60 -9.78 12.51
C PHE A 77 28.47 -10.26 13.97
N LYS A 78 27.66 -11.28 14.22
CA LYS A 78 27.45 -11.85 15.56
C LYS A 78 27.92 -13.30 15.64
#